data_AF-A0A221NYG0-F1
#
_entry.id   AF-A0A221NYG0-F1
#
_cell.length_a   1.000
_cell.length_b   1.000
_cell.length_c   1.000
_cell.angle_alpha   90.00
_cell.angle_beta   90.00
_cell.angle_gamma   90.00
#
_symmetry.space_group_name_H-M   'P 1'
#
loop_
_entity.id
_entity.type
_entity.pdbx_description
1 polymer ?
#
loop_
_entity_poly.entity_id
_entity_poly.type
_entity_poly.pdbx_seq_one_letter_code
_entity_poly.pdbx_strand_id
1 'polypeptide(L)'
;MAVHCGEGTEGIDFLYELPFGMVPAAVPGVLAQVVNGLQLYSSSEVKEVMGMHHVRLDGEKMPPVPLGQEAQAVEVLRQLAEVYDEGEPFLLGFLMRSASTLRLYINSPEREVWGVDVPLPRTGPSLLGAVQSPGYLDNPHLHRPSDDPHADVLIDLTEY
;
A
#
# COMPACT_ATOMS: atom_id res chain seq x y z
N MET A 1 -15.54 0.99 -30.96
CA MET A 1 -14.15 0.55 -31.19
C MET A 1 -13.63 0.09 -29.85
N ALA A 2 -13.33 -1.20 -29.70
CA ALA A 2 -12.74 -1.73 -28.47
C ALA A 2 -11.24 -1.50 -28.55
N VAL A 3 -10.69 -0.76 -27.60
CA VAL A 3 -9.26 -0.47 -27.52
C VAL A 3 -8.65 -1.51 -26.58
N HIS A 4 -7.75 -2.34 -27.10
CA HIS A 4 -7.05 -3.34 -26.30
C HIS A 4 -5.85 -2.68 -25.61
N CYS A 5 -5.93 -2.49 -24.30
CA CYS A 5 -4.77 -2.15 -23.49
C CYS A 5 -4.15 -3.46 -23.00
N GLY A 6 -3.03 -3.88 -23.57
CA GLY A 6 -2.29 -5.06 -23.09
C GLY A 6 -1.50 -5.80 -24.18
N GLU A 7 -0.22 -6.02 -23.89
CA GLU A 7 0.87 -6.65 -24.66
C GLU A 7 1.14 -6.05 -26.06
N GLY A 8 2.15 -5.16 -26.13
CA GLY A 8 2.82 -4.79 -27.38
C GLY A 8 2.76 -3.32 -27.78
N THR A 9 2.01 -2.48 -27.07
CA THR A 9 1.97 -1.03 -27.30
C THR A 9 2.99 -0.33 -26.41
N GLU A 10 3.93 0.41 -26.99
CA GLU A 10 4.80 1.31 -26.23
C GLU A 10 3.92 2.30 -25.45
N GLY A 11 4.28 2.62 -24.19
CA GLY A 11 3.45 3.42 -23.27
C GLY A 11 3.19 4.88 -23.69
N ILE A 12 3.41 5.22 -24.96
CA ILE A 12 3.31 6.56 -25.57
C ILE A 12 1.96 6.74 -26.30
N ASP A 13 1.20 5.66 -26.54
CA ASP A 13 -0.04 5.71 -27.33
C ASP A 13 -1.29 6.14 -26.53
N PHE A 14 -1.21 6.16 -25.19
CA PHE A 14 -2.38 6.33 -24.30
C PHE A 14 -2.20 7.42 -23.25
N LEU A 15 -3.23 8.25 -23.09
CA LEU A 15 -3.35 9.21 -22.00
C LEU A 15 -4.56 8.83 -21.13
N TYR A 16 -4.33 8.55 -19.85
CA TYR A 16 -5.40 8.22 -18.89
C TYR A 16 -5.75 9.43 -18.02
N GLU A 17 -7.02 9.85 -18.02
CA GLU A 17 -7.53 10.88 -17.13
C GLU A 17 -8.14 10.22 -15.89
N LEU A 18 -7.58 10.52 -14.71
CA LEU A 18 -8.16 10.13 -13.43
C LEU A 18 -9.43 10.93 -13.15
N PRO A 19 -10.50 10.33 -12.61
CA PRO A 19 -11.73 11.05 -12.30
C PRO A 19 -11.47 12.09 -11.20
N PHE A 20 -12.13 13.23 -11.35
CA PHE A 20 -12.06 14.33 -10.40
C PHE A 20 -12.56 13.89 -9.02
N GLY A 21 -11.77 14.14 -7.97
CA GLY A 21 -12.09 13.73 -6.59
C GLY A 21 -11.61 12.33 -6.20
N MET A 22 -10.83 11.66 -7.05
CA MET A 22 -10.18 10.40 -6.67
C MET A 22 -9.24 10.60 -5.48
N VAL A 23 -9.37 9.72 -4.49
CA VAL A 23 -8.46 9.66 -3.34
C VAL A 23 -7.08 9.17 -3.82
N PRO A 24 -5.97 9.84 -3.49
CA PRO A 24 -4.63 9.44 -3.96
C PRO A 24 -4.28 7.97 -3.68
N ALA A 25 -4.71 7.43 -2.52
CA ALA A 25 -4.51 6.03 -2.15
C ALA A 25 -5.19 5.01 -3.09
N ALA A 26 -6.17 5.42 -3.90
CA ALA A 26 -6.85 4.55 -4.85
C ALA A 26 -6.11 4.45 -6.21
N VAL A 27 -5.20 5.40 -6.49
CA VAL A 27 -4.49 5.51 -7.78
C VAL A 27 -3.67 4.25 -8.10
N PRO A 28 -2.90 3.65 -7.17
CA PRO A 28 -2.14 2.44 -7.48
C PRO A 28 -3.02 1.24 -7.86
N GLY A 29 -4.20 1.11 -7.24
CA GLY A 29 -5.16 0.04 -7.56
C GLY A 29 -5.77 0.21 -8.95
N VAL A 30 -6.13 1.45 -9.31
CA VAL A 30 -6.62 1.79 -10.65
C VAL A 30 -5.52 1.57 -11.69
N LEU A 31 -4.29 1.98 -11.42
CA LEU A 31 -3.15 1.74 -12.31
C LEU A 31 -2.93 0.25 -12.53
N ALA A 32 -2.93 -0.56 -11.46
CA ALA A 32 -2.80 -2.01 -11.56
C ALA A 32 -3.93 -2.63 -12.41
N GLN A 33 -5.15 -2.09 -12.33
CA GLN A 33 -6.29 -2.54 -13.13
C GLN A 33 -6.17 -2.13 -14.60
N VAL A 34 -5.62 -0.96 -14.90
CA VAL A 34 -5.35 -0.51 -16.28
C VAL A 34 -4.23 -1.34 -16.92
N VAL A 35 -3.16 -1.62 -16.17
CA VAL A 35 -1.97 -2.32 -16.69
C VAL A 35 -2.20 -3.82 -16.83
N ASN A 36 -2.91 -4.45 -15.89
CA ASN A 36 -3.09 -5.91 -15.86
C ASN A 36 -4.46 -6.39 -16.37
N GLY A 37 -5.38 -5.47 -16.69
CA GLY A 37 -6.77 -5.80 -17.02
C GLY A 37 -7.12 -5.54 -18.48
N LEU A 38 -7.97 -6.40 -19.05
CA LEU A 38 -8.59 -6.17 -20.35
C LEU A 38 -9.67 -5.07 -20.20
N GLN A 39 -9.34 -3.85 -20.61
CA GLN A 39 -10.24 -2.71 -20.43
C GLN A 39 -11.11 -2.49 -21.68
N LEU A 40 -12.42 -2.62 -21.54
CA LEU A 40 -13.39 -2.33 -22.60
C LEU A 40 -13.96 -0.94 -22.39
N TYR A 41 -13.41 0.04 -23.09
CA TYR A 41 -13.94 1.41 -23.10
C TYR A 41 -14.98 1.60 -24.20
N SER A 42 -16.05 2.34 -23.91
CA SER A 42 -16.98 2.76 -24.95
C SER A 42 -16.27 3.74 -25.89
N SER A 43 -16.60 3.72 -27.19
CA SER A 43 -16.04 4.69 -28.15
C SER A 43 -16.43 6.14 -27.85
N SER A 44 -17.40 6.38 -26.98
CA SER A 44 -17.75 7.72 -26.46
C SER A 44 -16.77 8.22 -25.39
N GLU A 45 -16.00 7.33 -24.77
CA GLU A 45 -15.06 7.62 -23.67
C GLU A 45 -13.60 7.71 -24.15
N VAL A 46 -13.34 7.29 -25.40
CA VAL A 46 -12.04 7.39 -26.06
C VAL A 46 -12.06 8.56 -27.04
N LYS A 47 -11.21 9.57 -26.81
CA LYS A 47 -10.97 10.66 -27.75
C LYS A 47 -9.55 10.59 -28.26
N GLU A 48 -9.32 11.03 -29.48
CA GLU A 48 -7.96 11.22 -29.99
C GLU A 48 -7.51 12.64 -29.66
N VAL A 49 -6.42 12.77 -28.91
CA VAL A 49 -5.84 14.06 -28.54
C VAL A 49 -4.36 14.01 -28.88
N MET A 50 -3.92 14.85 -29.82
CA MET A 50 -2.52 14.93 -30.26
C MET A 50 -1.96 13.59 -30.77
N GLY A 51 -2.78 12.76 -31.44
CA GLY A 51 -2.38 11.44 -31.93
C GLY A 51 -2.32 10.35 -30.85
N MET A 52 -2.71 10.65 -29.61
CA MET A 52 -2.82 9.69 -28.51
C MET A 52 -4.29 9.35 -28.24
N HIS A 53 -4.55 8.11 -27.82
CA HIS A 53 -5.85 7.69 -27.33
C HIS A 53 -6.04 8.17 -25.90
N HIS A 54 -6.87 9.21 -25.73
CA HIS A 54 -7.28 9.75 -24.46
C HIS A 54 -8.46 8.96 -23.90
N VAL A 55 -8.28 8.36 -22.73
CA VAL A 55 -9.26 7.52 -22.05
C VAL A 55 -9.63 8.16 -20.72
N ARG A 56 -10.91 8.53 -20.57
CA ARG A 56 -11.42 9.00 -19.28
C ARG A 56 -11.83 7.82 -18.42
N LEU A 57 -11.18 7.66 -17.27
CA LEU A 57 -11.49 6.56 -16.36
C LEU A 57 -12.78 6.87 -15.60
N ASP A 58 -13.72 5.94 -15.64
CA ASP A 58 -14.96 6.01 -14.89
C ASP A 58 -14.79 5.31 -13.54
N GLY A 59 -14.67 6.10 -12.47
CA GLY A 59 -14.47 5.59 -11.12
C GLY A 59 -15.62 4.73 -10.59
N GLU A 60 -16.85 4.85 -11.13
CA GLU A 60 -17.96 3.97 -10.74
C GLU A 60 -17.87 2.59 -11.39
N LYS A 61 -17.28 2.51 -12.60
CA LYS A 61 -17.09 1.24 -13.34
C LYS A 61 -15.76 0.55 -13.01
N MET A 62 -14.84 1.27 -12.39
CA MET A 62 -13.56 0.75 -11.89
C MET A 62 -13.52 0.88 -10.38
N PRO A 63 -14.27 0.03 -9.64
CA PRO A 63 -14.08 -0.05 -8.21
C PRO A 63 -12.60 -0.39 -7.95
N PRO A 64 -11.94 0.31 -7.01
CA PRO A 64 -10.53 0.08 -6.75
C PRO A 64 -10.32 -1.40 -6.45
N VAL A 65 -9.54 -2.06 -7.31
CA VAL A 65 -9.16 -3.44 -7.06
C VAL A 65 -8.32 -3.45 -5.79
N PRO A 66 -8.63 -4.31 -4.80
CA PRO A 66 -7.77 -4.47 -3.64
C PRO A 66 -6.35 -4.73 -4.13
N LEU A 67 -5.40 -3.92 -3.65
CA LEU A 67 -4.00 -4.09 -4.00
C LEU A 67 -3.58 -5.53 -3.69
N GLY A 68 -2.72 -6.10 -4.56
CA GLY A 68 -2.03 -7.34 -4.23
C GLY A 68 -1.27 -7.18 -2.91
N GLN A 69 -1.04 -8.29 -2.20
CA GLN A 69 -0.43 -8.26 -0.85
C GLN A 69 0.90 -7.51 -0.80
N GLU A 70 1.72 -7.68 -1.83
CA GLU A 70 3.00 -6.98 -1.99
C GLU A 70 2.80 -5.47 -2.15
N ALA A 71 1.81 -5.04 -2.94
CA ALA A 71 1.49 -3.63 -3.12
C ALA A 71 0.88 -3.01 -1.84
N GLN A 72 0.11 -3.76 -1.06
CA GLN A 72 -0.34 -3.32 0.27
C GLN A 72 0.84 -3.15 1.23
N ALA A 73 1.77 -4.11 1.26
CA ALA A 73 2.96 -4.02 2.09
C ALA A 73 3.83 -2.80 1.71
N VAL A 74 4.05 -2.57 0.41
CA VAL A 74 4.78 -1.39 -0.09
C VAL A 74 4.09 -0.10 0.34
N GLU A 75 2.76 -0.02 0.26
CA GLU A 75 2.03 1.17 0.67
C GLU A 75 2.14 1.42 2.18
N VAL A 76 2.04 0.38 3.01
CA VAL A 76 2.26 0.49 4.46
C VAL A 76 3.68 0.98 4.76
N LEU A 77 4.70 0.41 4.13
CA LEU A 77 6.10 0.80 4.32
C LEU A 77 6.35 2.24 3.85
N ARG A 78 5.77 2.64 2.72
CA ARG A 78 5.84 4.02 2.21
C ARG A 78 5.24 5.00 3.22
N GLN A 79 4.05 4.72 3.73
CA GLN A 79 3.37 5.58 4.70
C GLN A 79 4.15 5.70 6.01
N LEU A 80 4.78 4.63 6.47
CA LEU A 80 5.67 4.67 7.65
C LEU A 80 6.93 5.52 7.40
N ALA A 81 7.51 5.43 6.19
CA ALA A 81 8.68 6.19 5.81
C ALA A 81 8.40 7.69 5.64
N GLU A 82 7.22 8.07 5.17
CA GLU A 82 6.85 9.48 4.93
C GLU A 82 6.69 10.31 6.20
N VAL A 83 6.41 9.66 7.33
CA VAL A 83 6.17 10.31 8.62
C VAL A 83 7.44 10.33 9.48
N TYR A 84 8.51 9.69 9.02
CA TYR A 84 9.76 9.62 9.76
C TYR A 84 10.52 10.96 9.68
N ASP A 85 10.74 11.59 10.84
CA ASP A 85 11.55 12.81 10.99
C ASP A 85 13.02 12.46 11.24
N GLU A 86 13.94 13.37 10.91
CA GLU A 86 15.39 13.13 10.92
C GLU A 86 15.90 12.67 12.33
N GLY A 87 16.39 11.42 12.42
CA GLY A 87 16.81 10.77 13.67
C GLY A 87 17.43 9.36 13.48
N GLU A 88 17.38 8.50 14.51
CA GLU A 88 17.70 7.05 14.40
C GLU A 88 16.57 6.25 13.73
N PRO A 89 16.87 5.39 12.73
CA PRO A 89 15.86 4.77 11.87
C PRO A 89 14.82 4.02 12.71
N PHE A 90 13.59 4.54 12.71
CA PHE A 90 12.45 3.95 13.41
C PHE A 90 12.15 2.55 12.88
N LEU A 91 12.08 2.42 11.55
CA LEU A 91 11.86 1.15 10.86
C LEU A 91 13.20 0.53 10.45
N LEU A 92 13.54 -0.62 11.05
CA LEU A 92 14.77 -1.36 10.81
C LEU A 92 14.62 -2.39 9.67
N GLY A 93 13.40 -2.89 9.46
CA GLY A 93 13.11 -3.87 8.43
C GLY A 93 11.68 -4.40 8.51
N PHE A 94 11.37 -5.39 7.67
CA PHE A 94 10.06 -6.04 7.66
C PHE A 94 10.16 -7.51 7.21
N LEU A 95 9.15 -8.30 7.57
CA LEU A 95 8.99 -9.69 7.15
C LEU A 95 7.53 -9.97 6.79
N MET A 96 7.30 -10.47 5.57
CA MET A 96 6.01 -11.00 5.16
C MET A 96 5.77 -12.34 5.88
N ARG A 97 4.90 -12.35 6.89
CA ARG A 97 4.63 -13.55 7.70
C ARG A 97 3.58 -14.47 7.10
N SER A 98 2.56 -13.89 6.48
CA SER A 98 1.46 -14.62 5.87
C SER A 98 0.83 -13.77 4.76
N ALA A 99 -0.19 -14.32 4.09
CA ALA A 99 -0.96 -13.63 3.07
C ALA A 99 -1.61 -12.31 3.54
N SER A 100 -1.72 -12.07 4.84
CA SER A 100 -2.41 -10.89 5.39
C SER A 100 -1.68 -10.22 6.54
N THR A 101 -0.45 -10.64 6.87
CA THR A 101 0.28 -10.15 8.04
C THR A 101 1.70 -9.75 7.66
N LEU A 102 2.04 -8.51 7.99
CA LEU A 102 3.38 -7.95 7.86
C LEU A 102 3.97 -7.77 9.25
N ARG A 103 5.16 -8.30 9.50
CA ARG A 103 5.95 -7.97 10.68
C ARG A 103 6.84 -6.78 10.36
N LEU A 104 6.80 -5.76 11.21
CA LEU A 104 7.67 -4.60 11.15
C LEU A 104 8.70 -4.71 12.27
N TYR A 105 9.98 -4.54 11.96
CA TYR A 105 11.04 -4.47 12.97
C TYR A 105 11.30 -3.00 13.28
N ILE A 106 11.00 -2.61 14.51
CA ILE A 106 11.01 -1.21 14.94
C ILE A 106 11.99 -1.05 16.09
N ASN A 107 12.76 0.03 16.07
CA ASN A 107 13.67 0.37 17.16
C ASN A 107 12.87 0.95 18.34
N SER A 108 13.04 0.38 19.53
CA SER A 108 12.48 0.95 20.76
C SER A 108 13.36 2.11 21.25
N PRO A 109 12.81 3.03 22.07
CA PRO A 109 13.62 4.05 22.74
C PRO A 109 14.73 3.47 23.64
N GLU A 110 14.57 2.22 24.09
CA GLU A 110 15.51 1.51 24.97
C GLU A 110 16.55 0.68 24.19
N ARG A 111 16.57 0.79 22.85
CA ARG A 111 17.46 0.03 21.93
C ARG A 111 17.20 -1.47 21.88
N GLU A 112 15.97 -1.87 22.18
CA GLU A 112 15.45 -3.19 21.87
C GLU A 112 14.79 -3.17 20.49
N VAL A 113 14.78 -4.30 19.79
CA VAL A 113 14.05 -4.46 18.54
C VAL A 113 12.67 -5.04 18.81
N TRP A 114 11.64 -4.27 18.50
CA TRP A 114 10.25 -4.72 18.56
C TRP A 114 9.78 -5.28 17.22
N GLY A 115 9.31 -6.52 17.22
CA GLY A 115 8.65 -7.15 16.07
C GLY A 115 7.14 -6.94 16.14
N VAL A 116 6.62 -6.00 15.37
CA VAL A 116 5.21 -5.59 15.39
C VAL A 116 4.46 -6.22 14.22
N ASP A 117 3.51 -7.11 14.50
CA ASP A 117 2.68 -7.76 13.49
C ASP A 117 1.44 -6.90 13.18
N VAL A 118 1.30 -6.47 11.92
CA VAL A 118 0.16 -5.67 11.43
C VAL A 118 -0.64 -6.40 10.33
N PRO A 119 -1.98 -6.26 10.32
CA PRO A 119 -2.83 -6.84 9.29
C PRO A 119 -2.86 -5.96 8.03
N LEU A 120 -2.31 -6.44 6.91
CA LEU A 120 -2.23 -5.67 5.65
C LEU A 120 -3.59 -5.10 5.18
N PRO A 121 -4.70 -5.87 5.15
CA PRO A 121 -5.98 -5.35 4.66
C PRO A 121 -6.61 -4.29 5.57
N ARG A 122 -6.16 -4.17 6.82
CA ARG A 122 -6.71 -3.27 7.85
C ARG A 122 -5.70 -2.24 8.35
N THR A 123 -4.51 -2.16 7.74
CA THR A 123 -3.49 -1.18 8.14
C THR A 123 -3.88 0.19 7.62
N GLY A 124 -4.74 0.87 8.38
CA GLY A 124 -5.17 2.24 8.13
C GLY A 124 -4.41 3.26 8.99
N PRO A 125 -4.74 4.56 8.85
CA PRO A 125 -4.05 5.65 9.55
C PRO A 125 -3.98 5.50 11.07
N SER A 126 -5.04 4.98 11.69
CA SER A 126 -5.08 4.77 13.15
C SER A 126 -4.10 3.70 13.64
N LEU A 127 -3.93 2.62 12.87
CA LEU A 127 -2.97 1.57 13.21
C LEU A 127 -1.53 2.03 12.93
N LEU A 128 -1.32 2.76 11.84
CA LEU A 128 -0.01 3.36 11.55
C LEU A 128 0.42 4.34 12.66
N GLY A 129 -0.50 5.18 13.14
CA GLY A 129 -0.22 6.05 14.28
C GLY A 129 0.09 5.30 15.58
N ALA A 130 -0.52 4.13 15.80
CA ALA A 130 -0.19 3.28 16.94
C ALA A 130 1.20 2.65 16.82
N VAL A 131 1.54 2.15 15.63
CA VAL A 131 2.88 1.63 15.29
C VAL A 131 3.95 2.70 15.51
N GLN A 132 3.66 3.95 15.17
CA GLN A 132 4.59 5.07 15.32
C GLN A 132 4.66 5.68 16.73
N SER A 133 3.91 5.15 17.68
CA SER A 133 3.86 5.67 19.05
C SER A 133 4.63 4.77 20.00
N PRO A 134 5.87 5.14 20.41
CA PRO A 134 6.62 4.36 21.37
C PRO A 134 5.85 4.13 22.66
N GLY A 135 5.13 5.15 23.16
CA GLY A 135 4.33 5.00 24.38
C GLY A 135 3.12 4.06 24.24
N TYR A 136 2.60 3.87 23.03
CA TYR A 136 1.57 2.84 22.79
C TYR A 136 2.21 1.45 22.74
N LEU A 137 3.30 1.31 21.98
CA LEU A 137 4.00 0.04 21.80
C LEU A 137 4.68 -0.45 23.08
N ASP A 138 5.10 0.44 23.97
CA ASP A 138 5.71 0.11 25.27
C ASP A 138 4.70 -0.48 26.29
N ASN A 139 3.42 -0.58 25.92
CA ASN A 139 2.42 -1.19 26.78
C ASN A 139 2.69 -2.70 26.97
N PRO A 140 3.01 -3.16 28.20
CA PRO A 140 3.37 -4.57 28.44
C PRO A 140 2.23 -5.55 28.13
N HIS A 141 0.98 -5.09 28.07
CA HIS A 141 -0.16 -5.92 27.69
C HIS A 141 -0.17 -6.30 26.21
N LEU A 142 0.55 -5.56 25.36
CA LEU A 142 0.71 -5.86 23.94
C LEU A 142 1.90 -6.80 23.69
N HIS A 143 2.80 -6.93 24.66
CA HIS A 143 4.05 -7.67 24.52
C HIS A 143 3.81 -9.16 24.71
N ARG A 144 4.49 -9.95 23.87
CA ARG A 144 4.63 -11.39 24.05
C ARG A 144 6.10 -11.80 23.91
N PRO A 145 6.50 -12.93 24.51
CA PRO A 145 7.84 -13.48 24.34
C PRO A 145 8.17 -13.64 22.86
N SER A 146 9.38 -13.23 22.47
CA SER A 146 9.88 -13.40 21.11
C SER A 146 10.51 -14.77 20.91
N ASP A 147 10.12 -15.44 19.82
CA ASP A 147 10.81 -16.58 19.22
C ASP A 147 11.58 -16.18 17.95
N ASP A 148 11.57 -14.90 17.60
CA ASP A 148 12.18 -14.33 16.41
C ASP A 148 13.62 -13.86 16.73
N PRO A 149 14.66 -14.37 16.05
CA PRO A 149 16.04 -13.98 16.32
C PRO A 149 16.34 -12.50 15.98
N HIS A 150 15.41 -11.81 15.30
CA HIS A 150 15.53 -10.41 14.92
C HIS A 150 14.72 -9.46 15.80
N ALA A 151 13.98 -9.96 16.79
CA ALA A 151 13.20 -9.14 17.70
C ALA A 151 13.39 -9.60 19.16
N ASP A 152 13.62 -8.65 20.06
CA ASP A 152 13.69 -8.90 21.49
C ASP A 152 12.28 -9.11 22.08
N VAL A 153 11.30 -8.36 21.55
CA VAL A 153 9.89 -8.42 21.97
C VAL A 153 8.99 -8.48 20.74
N LEU A 154 7.92 -9.27 20.82
CA LEU A 154 6.88 -9.28 19.78
C LEU A 154 5.64 -8.55 20.26
N ILE A 155 5.02 -7.80 19.34
CA ILE A 155 3.79 -7.06 19.56
C ILE A 155 2.80 -7.50 18.47
N ASP A 156 1.61 -7.91 18.87
CA ASP A 156 0.58 -8.38 17.94
C ASP A 156 -0.55 -7.35 17.82
N LEU A 157 -0.60 -6.65 16.68
CA LEU A 157 -1.65 -5.68 16.35
C LEU A 157 -2.61 -6.23 15.29
N THR A 158 -2.65 -7.56 15.08
CA THR A 158 -3.55 -8.16 14.09
C THR A 158 -5.03 -7.94 14.41
N GLU A 159 -5.38 -7.77 15.68
CA GLU A 159 -6.75 -7.52 16.17
C GLU A 159 -7.01 -6.05 16.56
N TYR A 160 -6.15 -5.12 16.11
CA TYR A 160 -6.29 -3.68 16.37
C TYR A 160 -7.58 -3.07 15.79
#